data_AF-A0A8S9DQQ2-F1
#
_entry.id   AF-A0A8S9DQQ2-F1
#
_cell.length_a   1.000
_cell.length_b   1.000
_cell.length_c   1.000
_cell.angle_alpha   90.00
_cell.angle_beta   90.00
_cell.angle_gamma   90.00
#
_symmetry.space_group_name_H-M   'P 1'
#
loop_
_entity.id
_entity.type
_entity.pdbx_description
1 polymer ?
#
loop_
_entity_poly.entity_id
_entity_poly.type
_entity_poly.pdbx_seq_one_letter_code
_entity_poly.pdbx_strand_id
1 'polypeptide(L)'
;MKINFGMWRKALSSLVKMDSMEEWNRLDLMSKWFIATRSGVTIVTLYSCAIGGLLAWRDGFFAILPWLIITTGLFIAHGTNNLLNDLTDYSRGIDSDNYFRTQYGVHPLVQGFWTKNQQLSWFVASGFPAVLAGVFALFYTNFSPVIIWLFTFGAVVLLFYTWPLKHIALGELSIFLIWGPILVSGVYLVLAKGMVNSVWDVALAAVPFGLSVVSINIGKHIDKSVEDRKKRVGTLPVLIGEKAARILNMVVIAMIYLTTFYLIFVPQYFTPVMMLVLVAGKRAFYAIGVHAKPRPVEPPKEWPAWPAWFSGFAFYHNRLFSNLFLLGLIIDVVLRLFLPDFWTVR
;
A
#
# COMPACT_ATOMS: atom_id res chain seq x y z
N MET A 1 -17.94 14.52 21.17
CA MET A 1 -18.29 13.38 20.28
C MET A 1 -17.79 12.10 20.92
N LYS A 2 -18.55 11.01 20.93
CA LYS A 2 -18.09 9.74 21.53
C LYS A 2 -17.19 9.00 20.54
N ILE A 3 -16.11 8.39 21.03
CA ILE A 3 -15.18 7.57 20.23
C ILE A 3 -15.93 6.34 19.70
N ASN A 4 -15.82 6.08 18.40
CA ASN A 4 -16.44 4.91 17.75
C ASN A 4 -15.39 3.90 17.26
N PHE A 5 -14.91 3.04 18.17
CA PHE A 5 -13.95 1.98 17.84
C PHE A 5 -14.45 1.01 16.75
N GLY A 6 -15.77 0.79 16.68
CA GLY A 6 -16.37 -0.02 15.61
C GLY A 6 -16.14 0.60 14.22
N MET A 7 -16.33 1.92 14.11
CA MET A 7 -16.05 2.65 12.88
C MET A 7 -14.55 2.68 12.55
N TRP A 8 -13.67 2.79 13.55
CA TRP A 8 -12.23 2.72 13.33
C TRP A 8 -11.83 1.39 12.69
N ARG A 9 -12.31 0.28 13.25
CA ARG A 9 -12.08 -1.06 12.69
C ARG A 9 -12.63 -1.17 11.26
N LYS A 10 -13.84 -0.65 11.02
CA LYS A 10 -14.44 -0.65 9.68
C LYS A 10 -13.57 0.14 8.68
N ALA A 11 -13.21 1.38 9.01
CA ALA A 11 -12.42 2.26 8.16
C ALA A 11 -10.98 1.78 7.91
N LEU A 12 -10.39 1.05 8.86
CA LEU A 12 -9.08 0.39 8.69
C LEU A 12 -9.15 -0.90 7.86
N SER A 13 -10.33 -1.51 7.73
CA SER A 13 -10.51 -2.81 7.08
C SER A 13 -11.13 -2.74 5.69
N SER A 14 -11.83 -1.66 5.35
CA SER A 14 -12.53 -1.46 4.09
C SER A 14 -12.71 0.03 3.80
N LEU A 15 -12.97 0.36 2.53
CA LEU A 15 -13.44 1.70 2.18
C LEU A 15 -14.89 1.87 2.65
N VAL A 16 -15.15 2.93 3.41
CA VAL A 16 -16.48 3.24 3.92
C VAL A 16 -17.20 4.08 2.88
N LYS A 17 -18.38 3.63 2.46
CA LYS A 17 -19.33 4.44 1.69
C LYS A 17 -20.27 5.15 2.65
N MET A 18 -20.53 6.42 2.39
CA MET A 18 -21.42 7.28 3.14
C MET A 18 -21.90 8.40 2.22
N ASP A 19 -23.20 8.67 2.22
CA ASP A 19 -23.82 9.67 1.35
C ASP A 19 -24.48 10.82 2.15
N SER A 20 -24.57 10.69 3.48
CA SER A 20 -25.23 11.67 4.35
C SER A 20 -24.24 12.56 5.10
N MET A 21 -24.40 13.88 4.96
CA MET A 21 -23.67 14.88 5.75
C MET A 21 -23.99 14.78 7.25
N GLU A 22 -25.20 14.33 7.60
CA GLU A 22 -25.58 14.11 9.00
C GLU A 22 -24.79 12.94 9.62
N GLU A 23 -24.67 11.84 8.88
CA GLU A 23 -23.86 10.69 9.30
C GLU A 23 -22.38 11.10 9.44
N TRP A 24 -21.86 11.87 8.49
CA TRP A 24 -20.50 12.41 8.54
C TRP A 24 -20.28 13.26 9.78
N ASN A 25 -21.21 14.17 10.10
CA ASN A 25 -21.09 15.07 11.23
C ASN A 25 -21.12 14.36 12.59
N ARG A 26 -21.69 13.15 12.68
CA ARG A 26 -21.71 12.32 13.89
C ARG A 26 -20.38 11.56 14.14
N LEU A 27 -19.50 11.45 13.14
CA LEU A 27 -18.23 10.74 13.25
C LEU A 27 -17.20 11.46 14.12
N ASP A 28 -16.56 10.73 15.03
CA ASP A 28 -15.42 11.26 15.78
C ASP A 28 -14.24 11.66 14.86
N LEU A 29 -13.32 12.45 15.42
CA LEU A 29 -12.18 13.00 14.69
C LEU A 29 -11.36 11.93 13.96
N MET A 30 -11.07 10.81 14.62
CA MET A 30 -10.26 9.74 14.06
C MET A 30 -11.03 8.97 12.99
N SER A 31 -12.32 8.72 13.20
CA SER A 31 -13.19 8.12 12.17
C SER A 31 -13.20 8.95 10.88
N LYS A 32 -13.33 10.28 11.00
CA LYS A 32 -13.28 11.18 9.84
C LYS A 32 -11.92 11.11 9.14
N TRP A 33 -10.83 11.13 9.90
CA TRP A 33 -9.49 11.02 9.34
C TRP A 33 -9.27 9.68 8.63
N PHE A 34 -9.62 8.55 9.25
CA PHE A 34 -9.46 7.23 8.63
C PHE A 34 -10.25 7.08 7.33
N ILE A 35 -11.47 7.61 7.29
CA ILE A 35 -12.31 7.57 6.09
C ILE A 35 -11.76 8.50 5.01
N ALA A 36 -11.42 9.74 5.36
CA ALA A 36 -10.89 10.74 4.42
C ALA A 36 -9.54 10.31 3.80
N THR A 37 -8.66 9.71 4.61
CA THR A 37 -7.34 9.23 4.18
C THR A 37 -7.35 7.86 3.52
N ARG A 38 -8.52 7.22 3.42
CA ARG A 38 -8.69 5.88 2.81
C ARG A 38 -7.89 4.80 3.55
N SER A 39 -7.98 4.76 4.88
CA SER A 39 -7.10 3.91 5.69
C SER A 39 -7.23 2.40 5.45
N GLY A 40 -8.35 1.95 4.91
CA GLY A 40 -8.52 0.56 4.45
C GLY A 40 -7.48 0.14 3.40
N VAL A 41 -6.91 1.10 2.67
CA VAL A 41 -5.80 0.88 1.73
C VAL A 41 -4.46 1.20 2.39
N THR A 42 -4.39 2.20 3.28
CA THR A 42 -3.10 2.56 3.93
C THR A 42 -2.57 1.46 4.85
N ILE A 43 -3.38 0.46 5.20
CA ILE A 43 -2.94 -0.75 5.90
C ILE A 43 -1.76 -1.45 5.20
N VAL A 44 -1.62 -1.35 3.87
CA VAL A 44 -0.46 -1.91 3.15
C VAL A 44 0.87 -1.30 3.60
N THR A 45 0.88 -0.06 4.05
CA THR A 45 2.06 0.59 4.65
C THR A 45 2.43 -0.05 5.99
N LEU A 46 1.43 -0.42 6.80
CA LEU A 46 1.68 -1.09 8.08
C LEU A 46 2.31 -2.48 7.85
N TYR A 47 1.89 -3.22 6.83
CA TYR A 47 2.55 -4.48 6.46
C TYR A 47 4.00 -4.27 6.05
N SER A 48 4.31 -3.30 5.18
CA SER A 48 5.69 -2.97 4.81
C SER A 48 6.54 -2.60 6.04
N CYS A 49 6.01 -1.79 6.96
CA CYS A 49 6.70 -1.43 8.20
C CYS A 49 6.92 -2.63 9.12
N ALA A 50 5.95 -3.54 9.21
CA ALA A 50 6.09 -4.77 9.97
C ALA A 50 7.15 -5.70 9.36
N ILE A 51 7.17 -5.86 8.03
CA ILE A 51 8.18 -6.64 7.32
C ILE A 51 9.57 -6.04 7.57
N GLY A 52 9.75 -4.72 7.42
CA GLY A 52 11.03 -4.05 7.68
C GLY A 52 11.49 -4.19 9.14
N GLY A 53 10.55 -4.08 10.09
CA GLY A 53 10.81 -4.31 11.51
C GLY A 53 11.23 -5.74 11.83
N LEU A 54 10.55 -6.74 11.26
CA LEU A 54 10.88 -8.16 11.44
C LEU A 54 12.24 -8.52 10.86
N LEU A 55 12.56 -8.02 9.67
CA LEU A 55 13.88 -8.23 9.06
C LEU A 55 14.99 -7.54 9.87
N ALA A 56 14.73 -6.34 10.41
CA ALA A 56 15.65 -5.68 11.34
C ALA A 56 15.81 -6.45 12.65
N TRP A 57 14.74 -7.09 13.14
CA TRP A 57 14.79 -7.92 14.35
C TRP A 57 15.64 -9.17 14.14
N ARG A 58 15.45 -9.86 13.02
CA ARG A 58 16.27 -10.99 12.61
C ARG A 58 17.76 -10.65 12.58
N ASP A 59 18.09 -9.42 12.18
CA ASP A 59 19.47 -8.96 12.02
C ASP A 59 20.02 -8.23 13.26
N GLY A 60 19.27 -8.24 14.38
CA GLY A 60 19.72 -7.68 15.66
C GLY A 60 19.61 -6.16 15.80
N PHE A 61 18.90 -5.49 14.90
CA PHE A 61 18.77 -4.02 14.86
C PHE A 61 17.45 -3.48 15.40
N PHE A 62 16.49 -4.35 15.77
CA PHE A 62 15.16 -3.90 16.14
C PHE A 62 15.13 -3.13 17.47
N ALA A 63 14.48 -1.97 17.44
CA ALA A 63 14.15 -1.19 18.60
C ALA A 63 12.69 -0.75 18.52
N ILE A 64 11.90 -1.11 19.55
CA ILE A 64 10.44 -0.94 19.54
C ILE A 64 10.02 0.53 19.40
N LEU A 65 10.64 1.45 20.14
CA LEU A 65 10.24 2.85 20.15
C LEU A 65 10.54 3.53 18.78
N PRO A 66 11.76 3.43 18.21
CA PRO A 66 12.01 3.91 16.86
C PRO A 66 11.07 3.29 15.82
N TRP A 67 10.82 1.98 15.89
CA TRP A 67 9.92 1.29 14.97
C TRP A 67 8.48 1.82 15.06
N LEU A 68 7.96 2.06 16.27
CA LEU A 68 6.62 2.62 16.47
C LEU A 68 6.52 4.06 15.92
N ILE A 69 7.54 4.90 16.14
CA ILE A 69 7.55 6.29 15.67
C ILE A 69 7.56 6.33 14.14
N ILE A 70 8.46 5.59 13.48
CA ILE A 70 8.51 5.58 12.01
C ILE A 70 7.29 4.92 11.39
N THR A 71 6.76 3.85 11.98
CA THR A 71 5.58 3.16 11.46
C THR A 71 4.36 4.07 11.52
N THR A 72 4.17 4.76 12.65
CA THR A 72 3.10 5.74 12.82
C THR A 72 3.27 6.92 11.88
N GLY A 73 4.49 7.45 11.77
CA GLY A 73 4.85 8.53 10.86
C GLY A 73 4.56 8.21 9.39
N LEU A 74 4.98 7.04 8.91
CA LEU A 74 4.76 6.58 7.54
C LEU A 74 3.28 6.29 7.24
N PHE A 75 2.54 5.73 8.21
CA PHE A 75 1.10 5.54 8.10
C PHE A 75 0.36 6.88 7.95
N ILE A 76 0.71 7.86 8.78
CA ILE A 76 0.17 9.22 8.68
C ILE A 76 0.61 9.88 7.37
N ALA A 77 1.88 9.76 6.96
CA ALA A 77 2.41 10.32 5.72
C ALA A 77 1.65 9.82 4.49
N HIS A 78 1.34 8.53 4.43
CA HIS A 78 0.52 7.96 3.36
C HIS A 78 -0.91 8.56 3.38
N GLY A 79 -1.52 8.67 4.56
CA GLY A 79 -2.82 9.34 4.70
C GLY A 79 -2.79 10.81 4.23
N THR A 80 -1.76 11.55 4.61
CA THR A 80 -1.52 12.94 4.18
C THR A 80 -1.38 13.05 2.66
N ASN A 81 -0.63 12.14 2.03
CA ASN A 81 -0.51 12.09 0.56
C ASN A 81 -1.87 11.82 -0.10
N ASN A 82 -2.72 10.98 0.51
CA ASN A 82 -4.08 10.76 0.02
C ASN A 82 -4.94 12.04 0.11
N LEU A 83 -4.80 12.85 1.16
CA LEU A 83 -5.50 14.13 1.27
C LEU A 83 -5.04 15.14 0.21
N LEU A 84 -3.73 15.21 -0.05
CA LEU A 84 -3.17 16.09 -1.09
C LEU A 84 -3.64 15.66 -2.47
N ASN A 85 -3.64 14.36 -2.75
CA ASN A 85 -4.13 13.79 -4.00
C ASN A 85 -5.58 14.19 -4.27
N ASP A 86 -6.45 14.04 -3.27
CA ASP A 86 -7.85 14.43 -3.36
C ASP A 86 -8.02 15.93 -3.60
N LEU A 87 -7.19 16.77 -2.96
CA LEU A 87 -7.25 18.23 -3.14
C LEU A 87 -6.82 18.64 -4.56
N THR A 88 -5.75 18.03 -5.07
CA THR A 88 -5.22 18.31 -6.42
C THR A 88 -6.18 17.85 -7.50
N ASP A 89 -6.69 16.62 -7.42
CA ASP A 89 -7.63 16.08 -8.41
C ASP A 89 -8.96 16.87 -8.41
N TYR A 90 -9.50 17.17 -7.23
CA TYR A 90 -10.70 18.01 -7.08
C TYR A 90 -10.51 19.39 -7.69
N SER A 91 -9.39 20.06 -7.38
CA SER A 91 -9.13 21.41 -7.88
C SER A 91 -8.88 21.48 -9.38
N ARG A 92 -8.50 20.37 -10.01
CA ARG A 92 -8.31 20.25 -11.47
C ARG A 92 -9.55 19.74 -12.20
N GLY A 93 -10.65 19.47 -11.50
CA GLY A 93 -11.89 18.94 -12.07
C GLY A 93 -11.81 17.47 -12.50
N ILE A 94 -10.76 16.73 -12.11
CA ILE A 94 -10.60 15.31 -12.46
C ILE A 94 -11.67 14.46 -11.76
N ASP A 95 -12.10 14.87 -10.57
CA ASP A 95 -13.12 14.16 -9.78
C ASP A 95 -14.56 14.64 -10.01
N SER A 96 -14.83 15.50 -11.00
CA SER A 96 -16.19 15.91 -11.34
C SER A 96 -17.03 14.78 -11.96
N ASP A 97 -18.36 14.92 -11.86
CA ASP A 97 -19.37 14.11 -12.56
C ASP A 97 -19.37 12.62 -12.19
N ASN A 98 -19.64 12.34 -10.92
CA ASN A 98 -19.84 10.98 -10.40
C ASN A 98 -18.65 10.05 -10.64
N TYR A 99 -17.45 10.54 -10.29
CA TYR A 99 -16.20 9.81 -10.44
C TYR A 99 -16.25 8.45 -9.74
N PHE A 100 -15.59 7.46 -10.35
CA PHE A 100 -15.53 6.04 -9.94
C PHE A 100 -15.47 5.86 -8.41
N ARG A 101 -14.75 6.74 -7.70
CA ARG A 101 -14.58 6.71 -6.24
C ARG A 101 -15.87 6.83 -5.43
N THR A 102 -16.78 7.76 -5.72
CA THR A 102 -17.99 7.97 -4.90
C THR A 102 -18.91 6.74 -4.91
N GLN A 103 -18.71 5.85 -5.88
CA GLN A 103 -19.49 4.62 -6.02
C GLN A 103 -19.14 3.58 -4.94
N TYR A 104 -17.91 3.58 -4.41
CA TYR A 104 -17.44 2.60 -3.43
C TYR A 104 -16.78 3.19 -2.16
N GLY A 105 -16.65 4.51 -2.04
CA GLY A 105 -16.12 5.14 -0.83
C GLY A 105 -16.27 6.65 -0.78
N VAL A 106 -16.08 7.22 0.41
CA VAL A 106 -16.21 8.66 0.63
C VAL A 106 -15.14 9.47 -0.11
N HIS A 107 -15.57 10.58 -0.71
CA HIS A 107 -14.73 11.68 -1.17
C HIS A 107 -15.19 12.99 -0.52
N PRO A 108 -14.51 13.47 0.54
CA PRO A 108 -15.04 14.56 1.36
C PRO A 108 -15.31 15.87 0.61
N LEU A 109 -14.43 16.23 -0.34
CA LEU A 109 -14.61 17.44 -1.16
C LEU A 109 -15.75 17.33 -2.18
N VAL A 110 -15.79 16.25 -2.97
CA VAL A 110 -16.83 16.03 -4.01
C VAL A 110 -18.22 15.93 -3.39
N GLN A 111 -18.34 15.29 -2.23
CA GLN A 111 -19.62 15.12 -1.53
C GLN A 111 -19.98 16.32 -0.63
N GLY A 112 -19.15 17.37 -0.58
CA GLY A 112 -19.38 18.56 0.25
C GLY A 112 -19.30 18.32 1.76
N PHE A 113 -18.72 17.19 2.19
CA PHE A 113 -18.53 16.87 3.61
C PHE A 113 -17.51 17.77 4.28
N TRP A 114 -16.54 18.29 3.52
CA TRP A 114 -15.59 19.31 3.94
C TRP A 114 -15.34 20.34 2.84
N THR A 115 -14.93 21.55 3.24
CA THR A 115 -14.45 22.61 2.35
C THR A 115 -12.98 22.40 1.96
N LYS A 116 -12.51 23.09 0.91
CA LYS A 116 -11.08 23.10 0.54
C LYS A 116 -10.17 23.53 1.70
N ASN A 117 -10.59 24.54 2.47
CA ASN A 117 -9.84 25.03 3.62
C ASN A 117 -9.74 23.95 4.71
N GLN A 118 -10.83 23.24 4.99
CA GLN A 118 -10.81 22.12 5.94
C GLN A 118 -9.88 20.99 5.47
N GLN A 119 -9.92 20.62 4.19
CA GLN A 119 -8.98 19.63 3.63
C GLN A 119 -7.52 20.06 3.81
N LEU A 120 -7.21 21.34 3.57
CA LEU A 120 -5.86 21.87 3.76
C LEU A 120 -5.44 21.84 5.25
N SER A 121 -6.33 22.21 6.17
CA SER A 121 -6.07 22.08 7.60
C SER A 121 -5.77 20.63 8.00
N TRP A 122 -6.52 19.67 7.46
CA TRP A 122 -6.26 18.24 7.68
C TRP A 122 -4.94 17.78 7.08
N PHE A 123 -4.59 18.26 5.88
CA PHE A 123 -3.30 17.99 5.26
C PHE A 123 -2.15 18.48 6.14
N VAL A 124 -2.21 19.73 6.63
CA VAL A 124 -1.16 20.30 7.50
C VAL A 124 -1.10 19.57 8.85
N ALA A 125 -2.25 19.34 9.49
CA ALA A 125 -2.34 18.67 10.79
C ALA A 125 -1.83 17.22 10.74
N SER A 126 -1.99 16.53 9.60
CA SER A 126 -1.46 15.17 9.38
C SER A 126 0.01 15.20 8.91
N GLY A 127 0.38 16.17 8.09
CA GLY A 127 1.74 16.33 7.57
C GLY A 127 2.75 16.65 8.65
N PHE A 128 2.38 17.47 9.63
CA PHE A 128 3.28 17.87 10.72
C PHE A 128 3.83 16.68 11.53
N PRO A 129 3.02 15.78 12.13
CA PRO A 129 3.54 14.61 12.84
C PRO A 129 4.29 13.63 11.93
N ALA A 130 3.91 13.52 10.65
CA ALA A 130 4.66 12.72 9.68
C ALA A 130 6.08 13.27 9.46
N VAL A 131 6.23 14.59 9.33
CA VAL A 131 7.54 15.25 9.24
C VAL A 131 8.34 15.06 10.52
N LEU A 132 7.72 15.20 11.70
CA LEU A 132 8.40 14.96 12.98
C LEU A 132 8.94 13.53 13.10
N ALA A 133 8.22 12.52 12.62
CA ALA A 133 8.71 11.15 12.60
C ALA A 133 9.93 10.97 11.67
N GLY A 134 9.95 11.67 10.53
CA GLY A 134 11.12 11.68 9.65
C GLY A 134 12.31 12.44 10.24
N VAL A 135 12.07 13.58 10.91
CA VAL A 135 13.10 14.32 11.66
C VAL A 135 13.67 13.45 12.79
N PHE A 136 12.82 12.74 13.53
CA PHE A 136 13.25 11.76 14.51
C PHE A 136 14.18 10.70 13.88
N ALA A 137 13.85 10.17 12.71
CA ALA A 137 14.71 9.20 12.02
C ALA A 137 16.08 9.78 11.65
N LEU A 138 16.16 11.06 11.25
CA LEU A 138 17.44 11.74 11.01
C LEU A 138 18.29 11.79 12.27
N PHE A 139 17.74 12.23 13.40
CA PHE A 139 18.47 12.26 14.66
C PHE A 139 18.85 10.85 15.16
N TYR A 140 17.92 9.90 15.09
CA TYR A 140 18.15 8.52 15.53
C TYR A 140 19.29 7.83 14.77
N THR A 141 19.48 8.19 13.51
CA THR A 141 20.53 7.66 12.63
C THR A 141 21.77 8.55 12.54
N ASN A 142 21.91 9.56 13.42
CA ASN A 142 22.99 10.54 13.40
C ASN A 142 23.19 11.18 12.02
N PHE A 143 22.09 11.58 11.37
CA PHE A 143 22.09 12.19 10.05
C PHE A 143 22.79 11.32 8.99
N SER A 144 22.57 10.01 9.05
CA SER A 144 23.04 9.08 8.02
C SER A 144 22.68 9.61 6.62
N PRO A 145 23.66 9.71 5.68
CA PRO A 145 23.41 10.24 4.34
C PRO A 145 22.28 9.52 3.61
N VAL A 146 22.16 8.20 3.79
CA VAL A 146 21.10 7.41 3.16
C VAL A 146 19.72 7.78 3.70
N ILE A 147 19.60 8.05 5.00
CA ILE A 147 18.32 8.47 5.61
C ILE A 147 17.99 9.90 5.22
N ILE A 148 18.97 10.79 5.08
CA ILE A 148 18.75 12.13 4.50
C ILE A 148 18.20 12.02 3.08
N TRP A 149 18.80 11.16 2.25
CA TRP A 149 18.31 10.92 0.90
C TRP A 149 16.89 10.37 0.88
N LEU A 150 16.59 9.36 1.71
CA LEU A 150 15.23 8.79 1.80
C LEU A 150 14.20 9.80 2.31
N PHE A 151 14.56 10.63 3.29
CA PHE A 151 13.70 11.69 3.82
C PHE A 151 13.39 12.73 2.75
N THR A 152 14.42 13.26 2.09
CA THR A 152 14.28 14.27 1.03
C THR A 152 13.53 13.69 -0.18
N PHE A 153 13.88 12.47 -0.61
CA PHE A 153 13.20 11.77 -1.69
C PHE A 153 11.72 11.54 -1.34
N GLY A 154 11.42 11.06 -0.14
CA GLY A 154 10.05 10.86 0.34
C GLY A 154 9.25 12.16 0.37
N ALA A 155 9.84 13.27 0.81
CA ALA A 155 9.19 14.59 0.78
C ALA A 155 8.91 15.07 -0.64
N VAL A 156 9.87 14.92 -1.56
CA VAL A 156 9.70 15.24 -2.99
C VAL A 156 8.60 14.38 -3.60
N VAL A 157 8.64 13.06 -3.38
CA VAL A 157 7.59 12.15 -3.88
C VAL A 157 6.24 12.54 -3.31
N LEU A 158 6.10 12.80 -2.01
CA LEU A 158 4.82 13.21 -1.41
C LEU A 158 4.24 14.45 -2.08
N LEU A 159 5.07 15.46 -2.38
CA LEU A 159 4.60 16.72 -2.98
C LEU A 159 4.33 16.62 -4.49
N PHE A 160 5.18 15.89 -5.24
CA PHE A 160 5.13 15.84 -6.70
C PHE A 160 4.48 14.57 -7.26
N TYR A 161 4.14 13.60 -6.41
CA TYR A 161 3.44 12.38 -6.83
C TYR A 161 2.10 12.72 -7.48
N THR A 162 1.34 13.64 -6.90
CA THR A 162 0.00 14.01 -7.39
C THR A 162 0.07 14.76 -8.72
N TRP A 163 1.11 15.58 -8.92
CA TRP A 163 1.42 16.23 -10.19
C TRP A 163 2.90 16.62 -10.28
N PRO A 164 3.61 16.32 -11.39
CA PRO A 164 3.12 15.69 -12.62
C PRO A 164 3.19 14.15 -12.64
N LEU A 165 3.78 13.51 -11.62
CA LEU A 165 4.20 12.10 -11.71
C LEU A 165 3.05 11.08 -11.85
N LYS A 166 1.85 11.37 -11.35
CA LYS A 166 0.69 10.50 -11.51
C LYS A 166 0.20 10.37 -12.97
N HIS A 167 0.58 11.28 -13.86
CA HIS A 167 0.14 11.32 -15.26
C HIS A 167 1.04 10.55 -16.23
N ILE A 168 2.20 10.10 -15.75
CA ILE A 168 3.09 9.21 -16.49
C ILE A 168 2.78 7.77 -16.10
N ALA A 169 2.78 6.85 -17.07
CA ALA A 169 2.42 5.43 -16.90
C ALA A 169 3.42 4.60 -16.07
N LEU A 170 4.06 5.24 -15.08
CA LEU A 170 4.96 4.67 -14.10
C LEU A 170 4.27 4.41 -12.75
N GLY A 171 2.95 4.62 -12.65
CA GLY A 171 2.21 4.49 -11.39
C GLY A 171 2.33 3.10 -10.79
N GLU A 172 2.21 2.06 -11.61
CA GLU A 172 2.32 0.66 -11.21
C GLU A 172 3.73 0.34 -10.71
N LEU A 173 4.76 0.75 -11.45
CA LEU A 173 6.15 0.57 -11.04
C LEU A 173 6.45 1.32 -9.74
N SER A 174 5.95 2.54 -9.60
CA SER A 174 6.11 3.37 -8.40
C SER A 174 5.47 2.70 -7.19
N ILE A 175 4.25 2.16 -7.33
CA ILE A 175 3.56 1.45 -6.24
C ILE A 175 4.31 0.17 -5.85
N PHE A 176 4.80 -0.60 -6.82
CA PHE A 176 5.65 -1.75 -6.55
C PHE A 176 6.90 -1.36 -5.75
N LEU A 177 7.64 -0.36 -6.22
CA LEU A 177 8.90 0.07 -5.60
C LEU A 177 8.68 0.66 -4.21
N ILE A 178 7.67 1.52 -4.04
CA ILE A 178 7.39 2.20 -2.77
C ILE A 178 7.01 1.17 -1.70
N TRP A 179 5.97 0.36 -1.90
CA TRP A 179 5.48 -0.53 -0.84
C TRP A 179 6.28 -1.82 -0.68
N GLY A 180 7.01 -2.25 -1.71
CA GLY A 180 7.95 -3.36 -1.60
C GLY A 180 9.33 -2.84 -1.18
N PRO A 181 10.32 -2.83 -2.09
CA PRO A 181 11.72 -2.55 -1.77
C PRO A 181 11.97 -1.29 -0.93
N ILE A 182 11.42 -0.14 -1.29
CA ILE A 182 11.82 1.16 -0.73
C ILE A 182 11.35 1.31 0.71
N LEU A 183 10.06 1.12 0.99
CA LEU A 183 9.52 1.39 2.33
C LEU A 183 9.95 0.33 3.34
N VAL A 184 10.04 -0.94 2.93
CA VAL A 184 10.58 -2.02 3.78
C VAL A 184 12.05 -1.74 4.11
N SER A 185 12.87 -1.42 3.10
CA SER A 185 14.28 -1.09 3.31
C SER A 185 14.48 0.19 4.09
N GLY A 186 13.64 1.21 3.90
CA GLY A 186 13.71 2.47 4.64
C GLY A 186 13.47 2.25 6.14
N VAL A 187 12.46 1.45 6.49
CA VAL A 187 12.20 1.06 7.88
C VAL A 187 13.37 0.27 8.46
N TYR A 188 13.87 -0.72 7.71
CA TYR A 188 15.05 -1.50 8.12
C TYR A 188 16.28 -0.61 8.34
N LEU A 189 16.58 0.30 7.41
CA LEU A 189 17.74 1.19 7.47
C LEU A 189 17.66 2.15 8.65
N VAL A 190 16.48 2.68 8.98
CA VAL A 190 16.34 3.53 10.17
C VAL A 190 16.68 2.74 11.43
N LEU A 191 16.15 1.53 11.58
CA LEU A 191 16.42 0.66 12.73
C LEU A 191 17.89 0.22 12.79
N ALA A 192 18.47 -0.11 11.64
CA ALA A 192 19.89 -0.43 11.47
C ALA A 192 20.80 0.82 11.47
N LYS A 193 20.30 1.99 11.87
CA LYS A 193 21.04 3.26 11.97
C LYS A 193 21.81 3.65 10.70
N GLY A 194 21.27 3.31 9.53
CA GLY A 194 21.84 3.59 8.22
C GLY A 194 22.85 2.56 7.71
N MET A 195 23.02 1.42 8.38
CA MET A 195 23.90 0.35 7.90
C MET A 195 23.32 -0.32 6.65
N VAL A 196 24.04 -0.21 5.53
CA VAL A 196 23.54 -0.62 4.20
C VAL A 196 23.88 -2.06 3.81
N ASN A 197 24.73 -2.76 4.57
CA ASN A 197 25.33 -4.02 4.13
C ASN A 197 24.32 -5.09 3.67
N SER A 198 23.18 -5.19 4.35
CA SER A 198 22.12 -6.18 4.04
C SER A 198 20.91 -5.57 3.33
N VAL A 199 20.96 -4.30 2.92
CA VAL A 199 19.77 -3.58 2.44
C VAL A 199 19.23 -4.17 1.15
N TRP A 200 20.10 -4.68 0.27
CA TRP A 200 19.68 -5.26 -1.01
C TRP A 200 18.94 -6.58 -0.82
N ASP A 201 19.35 -7.40 0.15
CA ASP A 201 18.63 -8.63 0.46
C ASP A 201 17.28 -8.33 1.11
N VAL A 202 17.21 -7.30 1.97
CA VAL A 202 15.96 -6.80 2.54
C VAL A 202 15.03 -6.25 1.45
N ALA A 203 15.56 -5.49 0.50
CA ALA A 203 14.83 -4.97 -0.64
C ALA A 203 14.28 -6.10 -1.51
N LEU A 204 15.08 -7.14 -1.77
CA LEU A 204 14.67 -8.32 -2.52
C LEU A 204 13.61 -9.14 -1.76
N ALA A 205 13.76 -9.28 -0.45
CA ALA A 205 12.80 -9.95 0.43
C ALA A 205 11.43 -9.26 0.47
N ALA A 206 11.38 -7.96 0.20
CA ALA A 206 10.16 -7.18 0.10
C ALA A 206 9.44 -7.31 -1.25
N VAL A 207 10.10 -7.87 -2.28
CA VAL A 207 9.54 -7.97 -3.65
C VAL A 207 8.23 -8.74 -3.69
N PRO A 208 8.05 -9.93 -3.06
CA PRO A 208 6.78 -10.64 -3.09
C PRO A 208 5.62 -9.80 -2.55
N PHE A 209 5.86 -9.06 -1.46
CA PHE A 209 4.87 -8.15 -0.90
C PHE A 209 4.58 -6.97 -1.82
N GLY A 210 5.60 -6.30 -2.37
CA GLY A 210 5.43 -5.22 -3.35
C GLY A 210 4.65 -5.65 -4.59
N LEU A 211 4.94 -6.85 -5.12
CA LEU A 211 4.22 -7.45 -6.25
C LEU A 211 2.73 -7.68 -5.92
N SER A 212 2.45 -8.11 -4.68
CA SER A 212 1.07 -8.28 -4.22
C SER A 212 0.30 -6.96 -4.16
N VAL A 213 0.96 -5.84 -3.82
CA VAL A 213 0.34 -4.51 -3.74
C VAL A 213 0.09 -3.94 -5.14
N VAL A 214 1.09 -4.02 -6.03
CA VAL A 214 0.94 -3.52 -7.41
C VAL A 214 -0.13 -4.32 -8.18
N SER A 215 -0.34 -5.61 -7.88
CA SER A 215 -1.40 -6.40 -8.52
C SER A 215 -2.79 -5.82 -8.28
N ILE A 216 -3.07 -5.32 -7.06
CA ILE A 216 -4.31 -4.60 -6.77
C ILE A 216 -4.42 -3.34 -7.63
N ASN A 217 -3.32 -2.58 -7.74
CA ASN A 217 -3.33 -1.33 -8.48
C ASN A 217 -3.50 -1.53 -9.99
N ILE A 218 -2.85 -2.53 -10.58
CA ILE A 218 -3.04 -2.90 -11.99
C ILE A 218 -4.52 -3.24 -12.22
N GLY A 219 -5.10 -4.11 -11.38
CA GLY A 219 -6.53 -4.44 -11.47
C GLY A 219 -7.42 -3.19 -11.39
N LYS A 220 -7.10 -2.25 -10.49
CA LYS A 220 -7.87 -1.01 -10.33
C LYS A 220 -7.77 -0.12 -11.56
N HIS A 221 -6.57 0.02 -12.14
CA HIS A 221 -6.37 0.82 -13.33
C HIS A 221 -7.01 0.18 -14.57
N ILE A 222 -7.13 -1.15 -14.63
CA ILE A 222 -7.94 -1.83 -15.65
C ILE A 222 -9.42 -1.47 -15.48
N ASP A 223 -9.95 -1.59 -14.25
CA ASP A 223 -11.37 -1.33 -13.92
C ASP A 223 -11.83 0.11 -14.25
N LYS A 224 -10.93 1.10 -14.26
CA LYS A 224 -11.25 2.50 -14.58
C LYS A 224 -10.65 3.00 -15.91
N SER A 225 -10.08 2.11 -16.72
CA SER A 225 -9.35 2.48 -17.93
C SER A 225 -10.20 3.24 -18.95
N VAL A 226 -11.50 2.96 -19.02
CA VAL A 226 -12.45 3.66 -19.90
C VAL A 226 -12.63 5.11 -19.47
N GLU A 227 -12.83 5.34 -18.18
CA GLU A 227 -12.96 6.66 -17.57
C GLU A 227 -11.65 7.45 -17.65
N ASP A 228 -10.52 6.80 -17.34
CA ASP A 228 -9.18 7.40 -17.44
C ASP A 228 -8.89 7.87 -18.87
N ARG A 229 -9.26 7.08 -19.89
CA ARG A 229 -9.11 7.45 -21.31
C ARG A 229 -9.94 8.70 -21.65
N LYS A 230 -11.19 8.78 -21.19
CA LYS A 230 -12.05 9.96 -21.40
C LYS A 230 -11.45 11.23 -20.77
N LYS A 231 -10.81 11.10 -19.60
CA LYS A 231 -10.17 12.21 -18.88
C LYS A 231 -8.69 12.43 -19.25
N ARG A 232 -8.19 11.75 -20.30
CA ARG A 232 -6.79 11.83 -20.78
C ARG A 232 -5.74 11.53 -19.68
N VAL A 233 -6.05 10.62 -18.77
CA VAL A 233 -5.12 10.13 -17.76
C VAL A 233 -4.32 8.96 -18.34
N GLY A 234 -3.00 9.12 -18.45
CA GLY A 234 -2.10 8.14 -19.05
C GLY A 234 -1.73 6.96 -18.13
N THR A 235 -2.72 6.25 -17.56
CA THR A 235 -2.43 5.03 -16.78
C THR A 235 -1.92 3.90 -17.68
N LEU A 236 -1.17 2.95 -17.12
CA LEU A 236 -0.58 1.86 -17.90
C LEU A 236 -1.63 1.12 -18.76
N PRO A 237 -2.83 0.74 -18.24
CA PRO A 237 -3.83 0.06 -19.06
C PRO A 237 -4.42 0.91 -20.19
N VAL A 238 -4.37 2.24 -20.08
CA VAL A 238 -4.78 3.14 -21.18
C VAL A 238 -3.78 3.05 -22.34
N LEU A 239 -2.48 2.95 -22.03
CA LEU A 239 -1.40 2.87 -23.02
C LEU A 239 -1.27 1.49 -23.66
N ILE A 240 -1.22 0.43 -22.87
CA ILE A 240 -0.97 -0.94 -23.38
C ILE A 240 -2.26 -1.69 -23.75
N GLY A 241 -3.41 -1.15 -23.37
CA GLY A 241 -4.72 -1.76 -23.59
C GLY A 241 -5.08 -2.81 -22.53
N GLU A 242 -6.39 -3.06 -22.39
CA GLU A 242 -6.93 -3.97 -21.35
C GLU A 242 -6.32 -5.37 -21.42
N LYS A 243 -6.24 -5.97 -22.61
CA LYS A 243 -5.74 -7.36 -22.77
C LYS A 243 -4.30 -7.49 -22.26
N ALA A 244 -3.41 -6.57 -22.63
CA ALA A 244 -2.02 -6.59 -22.19
C ALA A 244 -1.91 -6.32 -20.68
N ALA A 245 -2.69 -5.38 -20.15
CA ALA A 245 -2.72 -5.09 -18.71
C ALA A 245 -3.22 -6.28 -17.89
N ARG A 246 -4.23 -7.02 -18.37
CA ARG A 246 -4.68 -8.27 -17.75
C ARG A 246 -3.60 -9.34 -17.74
N ILE A 247 -2.91 -9.54 -18.87
CA ILE A 247 -1.79 -10.49 -18.97
C ILE A 247 -0.66 -10.11 -18.01
N LEU A 248 -0.29 -8.82 -17.99
CA LEU A 248 0.69 -8.30 -17.03
C LEU A 248 0.30 -8.62 -15.60
N ASN A 249 -0.96 -8.43 -15.20
CA ASN A 249 -1.37 -8.72 -13.83
C ASN A 249 -1.30 -10.23 -13.51
N MET A 250 -1.64 -11.11 -14.46
CA MET A 250 -1.46 -12.55 -14.28
C MET A 250 0.01 -12.93 -14.06
N VAL A 251 0.92 -12.32 -14.84
CA VAL A 251 2.37 -12.50 -14.67
C VAL A 251 2.82 -11.99 -13.30
N VAL A 252 2.38 -10.79 -12.88
CA VAL A 252 2.68 -10.24 -11.55
C VAL A 252 2.23 -11.19 -10.44
N ILE A 253 1.00 -11.73 -10.52
CA ILE A 253 0.49 -12.69 -9.53
C ILE A 253 1.36 -13.95 -9.48
N ALA A 254 1.77 -14.49 -10.63
CA ALA A 254 2.68 -15.64 -10.67
C ALA A 254 4.05 -15.30 -10.06
N MET A 255 4.58 -14.11 -10.36
CA MET A 255 5.87 -13.64 -9.85
C MET A 255 5.90 -13.48 -8.33
N ILE A 256 4.78 -13.21 -7.65
CA ILE A 256 4.69 -13.21 -6.18
C ILE A 256 5.19 -14.54 -5.60
N TYR A 257 4.73 -15.65 -6.19
CA TYR A 257 5.09 -17.00 -5.73
C TYR A 257 6.47 -17.42 -6.20
N LEU A 258 6.82 -17.14 -7.46
CA LEU A 258 8.14 -17.45 -8.01
C LEU A 258 9.26 -16.75 -7.25
N THR A 259 9.08 -15.47 -6.90
CA THR A 259 10.07 -14.71 -6.11
C THR A 259 10.15 -15.19 -4.66
N THR A 260 9.03 -15.62 -4.08
CA THR A 260 9.03 -16.24 -2.74
C THR A 260 9.78 -17.57 -2.76
N PHE A 261 9.54 -18.43 -3.75
CA PHE A 261 10.28 -19.68 -3.90
C PHE A 261 11.77 -19.45 -4.17
N TYR A 262 12.10 -18.48 -5.03
CA TYR A 262 13.48 -18.08 -5.25
C TYR A 262 14.15 -17.75 -3.91
N LEU A 263 13.55 -16.89 -3.09
CA LEU A 263 14.08 -16.49 -1.78
C LEU A 263 14.21 -17.65 -0.77
N ILE A 264 13.42 -18.72 -0.91
CA ILE A 264 13.49 -19.91 -0.06
C ILE A 264 14.61 -20.85 -0.48
N PHE A 265 14.77 -21.09 -1.79
CA PHE A 265 15.60 -22.19 -2.28
C PHE A 265 16.95 -21.76 -2.85
N VAL A 266 17.09 -20.51 -3.31
CA VAL A 266 18.31 -20.06 -4.00
C VAL A 266 19.27 -19.35 -3.05
N PRO A 267 18.99 -18.15 -2.50
CA PRO A 267 19.82 -17.57 -1.47
C PRO A 267 19.51 -18.15 -0.09
N GLN A 268 18.45 -18.97 0.02
CA GLN A 268 17.94 -19.49 1.29
C GLN A 268 17.72 -18.38 2.32
N TYR A 269 17.36 -17.17 1.86
CA TYR A 269 17.09 -16.01 2.71
C TYR A 269 15.89 -16.24 3.62
N PHE A 270 14.85 -16.86 3.06
CA PHE A 270 13.70 -17.38 3.81
C PHE A 270 13.85 -18.89 4.03
N THR A 271 13.31 -19.36 5.14
CA THR A 271 13.12 -20.78 5.42
C THR A 271 11.87 -21.32 4.69
N PRO A 272 11.70 -22.65 4.58
CA PRO A 272 10.54 -23.26 3.93
C PRO A 272 9.20 -22.91 4.57
N VAL A 273 9.19 -22.38 5.81
CA VAL A 273 7.95 -21.95 6.47
C VAL A 273 7.23 -20.85 5.68
N MET A 274 7.96 -20.06 4.88
CA MET A 274 7.37 -19.05 4.01
C MET A 274 6.46 -19.65 2.92
N MET A 275 6.51 -20.96 2.67
CA MET A 275 5.52 -21.65 1.82
C MET A 275 4.09 -21.62 2.38
N LEU A 276 3.87 -21.15 3.62
CA LEU A 276 2.54 -20.84 4.14
C LEU A 276 1.72 -19.96 3.18
N VAL A 277 2.37 -19.10 2.38
CA VAL A 277 1.70 -18.27 1.36
C VAL A 277 0.95 -19.08 0.29
N LEU A 278 1.29 -20.36 0.09
CA LEU A 278 0.61 -21.26 -0.85
C LEU A 278 -0.85 -21.52 -0.47
N VAL A 279 -1.23 -21.31 0.79
CA VAL A 279 -2.65 -21.33 1.20
C VAL A 279 -3.46 -20.23 0.47
N ALA A 280 -2.83 -19.13 0.06
CA ALA A 280 -3.44 -18.12 -0.80
C ALA A 280 -3.54 -18.54 -2.28
N GLY A 281 -2.93 -19.65 -2.69
CA GLY A 281 -2.83 -20.10 -4.08
C GLY A 281 -4.19 -20.28 -4.76
N LYS A 282 -5.19 -20.82 -4.05
CA LYS A 282 -6.57 -20.91 -4.57
C LYS A 282 -7.12 -19.53 -4.97
N ARG A 283 -6.87 -18.49 -4.16
CA ARG A 283 -7.29 -17.12 -4.46
C ARG A 283 -6.48 -16.51 -5.60
N ALA A 284 -5.20 -16.87 -5.73
CA ALA A 284 -4.36 -16.47 -6.85
C ALA A 284 -4.90 -17.03 -8.17
N PHE A 285 -5.25 -18.32 -8.21
CA PHE A 285 -5.85 -18.95 -9.39
C PHE A 285 -7.20 -18.32 -9.75
N TYR A 286 -8.03 -17.95 -8.77
CA TYR A 286 -9.26 -17.19 -9.06
C TYR A 286 -8.95 -15.83 -9.67
N ALA A 287 -8.01 -15.07 -9.10
CA ALA A 287 -7.62 -13.78 -9.66
C ALA A 287 -7.08 -13.93 -11.09
N ILE A 288 -6.22 -14.92 -11.36
CA ILE A 288 -5.71 -15.22 -12.70
C ILE A 288 -6.85 -15.61 -13.65
N GLY A 289 -7.75 -16.51 -13.22
CA GLY A 289 -8.89 -16.95 -14.03
C GLY A 289 -9.85 -15.82 -14.40
N VAL A 290 -10.05 -14.85 -13.50
CA VAL A 290 -10.79 -13.62 -13.78
C VAL A 290 -10.05 -12.74 -14.78
N HIS A 291 -8.74 -12.54 -14.60
CA HIS A 291 -7.92 -11.75 -15.53
C HIS A 291 -7.73 -12.43 -16.89
N ALA A 292 -7.95 -13.74 -17.01
CA ALA A 292 -7.91 -14.43 -18.31
C ALA A 292 -9.06 -13.98 -19.24
N LYS A 293 -10.17 -13.49 -18.67
CA LYS A 293 -11.36 -13.07 -19.41
C LYS A 293 -11.48 -11.54 -19.46
N PRO A 294 -12.09 -10.97 -20.51
CA PRO A 294 -12.47 -9.55 -20.52
C PRO A 294 -13.41 -9.22 -19.36
N ARG A 295 -13.49 -7.94 -19.00
CA ARG A 295 -14.44 -7.49 -17.98
C ARG A 295 -15.88 -7.79 -18.42
N PRO A 296 -16.77 -8.27 -17.52
CA PRO A 296 -18.20 -8.33 -17.80
C PRO A 296 -18.75 -6.96 -18.18
N VAL A 297 -19.71 -6.93 -19.12
CA VAL A 297 -20.37 -5.68 -19.54
C VAL A 297 -21.27 -5.14 -18.43
N GLU A 298 -21.91 -6.04 -17.68
CA GLU A 298 -22.82 -5.72 -16.59
C GLU A 298 -22.36 -6.37 -15.28
N PRO A 299 -22.71 -5.80 -14.12
CA PRO A 299 -22.40 -6.39 -12.82
C PRO A 299 -23.01 -7.79 -12.68
N PRO A 300 -22.22 -8.84 -12.41
CA PRO A 300 -22.77 -10.13 -12.03
C PRO A 300 -23.62 -10.01 -10.76
N LYS A 301 -24.76 -10.72 -10.70
CA LYS A 301 -25.70 -10.63 -9.58
C LYS A 301 -25.07 -10.93 -8.22
N GLU A 302 -24.10 -11.85 -8.17
CA GLU A 302 -23.42 -12.21 -6.93
C GLU A 302 -22.25 -11.28 -6.56
N TRP A 303 -22.00 -10.19 -7.30
CA TRP A 303 -20.83 -9.33 -7.10
C TRP A 303 -21.16 -7.96 -6.49
N PRO A 304 -21.11 -7.81 -5.15
CA PRO A 304 -21.49 -6.57 -4.47
C PRO A 304 -20.44 -5.45 -4.59
N ALA A 305 -19.23 -5.75 -5.05
CA ALA A 305 -18.12 -4.80 -5.09
C ALA A 305 -18.02 -4.04 -6.43
N TRP A 306 -19.03 -4.11 -7.29
CA TRP A 306 -19.06 -3.34 -8.54
C TRP A 306 -18.92 -1.83 -8.27
N PRO A 307 -18.18 -1.07 -9.10
CA PRO A 307 -17.51 -1.45 -10.37
C PRO A 307 -16.12 -2.08 -10.24
N ALA A 308 -15.62 -2.35 -9.03
CA ALA A 308 -14.33 -3.00 -8.83
C ALA A 308 -14.42 -4.50 -9.18
N TRP A 309 -13.94 -4.88 -10.35
CA TRP A 309 -13.93 -6.27 -10.81
C TRP A 309 -12.54 -6.87 -10.64
N PHE A 310 -11.58 -6.50 -11.48
CA PHE A 310 -10.22 -7.02 -11.44
C PHE A 310 -9.52 -6.70 -10.12
N SER A 311 -9.65 -5.45 -9.65
CA SER A 311 -9.10 -5.03 -8.37
C SER A 311 -9.71 -5.77 -7.18
N GLY A 312 -11.01 -6.11 -7.23
CA GLY A 312 -11.67 -6.81 -6.14
C GLY A 312 -11.14 -8.23 -5.95
N PHE A 313 -10.92 -8.98 -7.04
CA PHE A 313 -10.29 -10.31 -6.96
C PHE A 313 -8.80 -10.23 -6.58
N ALA A 314 -8.06 -9.25 -7.11
CA ALA A 314 -6.68 -9.02 -6.71
C ALA A 314 -6.58 -8.67 -5.21
N PHE A 315 -7.50 -7.86 -4.68
CA PHE A 315 -7.57 -7.52 -3.26
C PHE A 315 -7.94 -8.74 -2.40
N TYR A 316 -8.86 -9.58 -2.86
CA TYR A 316 -9.25 -10.82 -2.17
C TYR A 316 -8.08 -11.80 -2.01
N HIS A 317 -7.23 -11.93 -3.04
CA HIS A 317 -5.97 -12.67 -2.98
C HIS A 317 -4.96 -11.98 -2.06
N ASN A 318 -4.65 -10.70 -2.33
CA ASN A 318 -3.66 -9.93 -1.58
C ASN A 318 -3.91 -9.97 -0.07
N ARG A 319 -5.16 -9.84 0.38
CA ARG A 319 -5.49 -9.81 1.82
C ARG A 319 -5.12 -11.12 2.52
N LEU A 320 -5.34 -12.27 1.89
CA LEU A 320 -4.92 -13.55 2.46
C LEU A 320 -3.41 -13.72 2.35
N PHE A 321 -2.84 -13.41 1.18
CA PHE A 321 -1.40 -13.50 0.94
C PHE A 321 -0.60 -12.66 1.94
N SER A 322 -0.93 -11.38 2.13
CA SER A 322 -0.22 -10.46 3.03
C SER A 322 -0.25 -10.93 4.48
N ASN A 323 -1.38 -11.47 4.94
CA ASN A 323 -1.49 -12.04 6.29
C ASN A 323 -0.63 -13.28 6.47
N LEU A 324 -0.65 -14.20 5.49
CA LEU A 324 0.17 -15.42 5.52
C LEU A 324 1.65 -15.11 5.36
N PHE A 325 2.01 -14.13 4.54
CA PHE A 325 3.39 -13.67 4.36
C PHE A 325 3.92 -13.09 5.67
N LEU A 326 3.15 -12.23 6.35
CA LEU A 326 3.56 -11.67 7.62
C LEU A 326 3.65 -12.74 8.72
N LEU A 327 2.67 -13.65 8.81
CA LEU A 327 2.70 -14.76 9.75
C LEU A 327 3.90 -15.69 9.49
N GLY A 328 4.11 -16.06 8.22
CA GLY A 328 5.26 -16.85 7.79
C GLY A 328 6.56 -16.17 8.16
N LEU A 329 6.67 -14.85 7.95
CA LEU A 329 7.87 -14.08 8.27
C LEU A 329 8.12 -14.00 9.78
N ILE A 330 7.07 -13.86 10.59
CA ILE A 330 7.20 -13.93 12.05
C ILE A 330 7.80 -15.27 12.47
N ILE A 331 7.27 -16.38 11.93
CA ILE A 331 7.77 -17.72 12.24
C ILE A 331 9.18 -17.91 11.69
N ASP A 332 9.46 -17.43 10.48
CA ASP A 332 10.78 -17.45 9.85
C ASP A 332 11.84 -16.77 10.73
N VAL A 333 11.56 -15.56 11.22
CA VAL A 333 12.47 -14.83 12.10
C VAL A 333 12.66 -15.57 13.42
N VAL A 334 11.61 -16.13 14.01
CA VAL A 334 11.73 -16.96 15.23
C VAL A 334 12.62 -18.19 14.97
N LEU A 335 12.42 -18.91 13.86
CA LEU A 335 13.27 -20.05 13.50
C LEU A 335 14.74 -19.63 13.34
N ARG A 336 14.99 -18.49 12.67
CA ARG A 336 16.35 -17.96 12.48
C ARG A 336 17.05 -17.59 13.79
N LEU A 337 16.30 -17.09 14.77
CA LEU A 337 16.86 -16.66 16.05
C LEU A 337 17.07 -17.82 17.03
N PHE A 338 16.18 -18.82 17.03
CA PHE A 338 16.17 -19.88 18.05
C PHE A 338 16.61 -21.26 17.53
N LEU A 339 16.61 -21.49 16.22
CA LEU A 339 17.04 -22.72 15.56
C LEU A 339 17.95 -22.37 14.35
N PRO A 340 19.13 -21.76 14.59
CA PRO A 340 19.98 -21.23 13.52
C PRO A 340 20.50 -22.31 12.54
N ASP A 341 20.54 -23.57 12.95
CA ASP A 341 20.95 -24.70 12.12
C ASP A 341 19.83 -25.21 11.19
N PHE A 342 18.59 -24.71 11.35
CA PHE A 342 17.48 -25.07 10.46
C PHE A 342 17.57 -24.30 9.14
N TRP A 343 17.68 -25.04 8.02
CA TRP A 343 17.68 -24.49 6.66
C TRP A 343 18.83 -23.50 6.41
N THR A 344 20.05 -24.01 6.48
CA THR A 344 21.30 -23.24 6.34
C THR A 344 21.77 -23.17 4.89
N VAL A 345 21.69 -21.98 4.28
CA VAL A 345 22.74 -20.93 4.10
C VAL A 345 21.99 -19.59 3.93
N ARG A 346 22.65 -18.44 4.10
CA ARG A 346 22.08 -17.10 3.96
C ARG A 346 22.92 -16.27 3.01
#